data_AF-A0A6P7TSN3-F1
#
_entry.id   AF-A0A6P7TSN3-F1
#
_cell.length_a   1.000
_cell.length_b   1.000
_cell.length_c   1.000
_cell.angle_alpha   90.00
_cell.angle_beta   90.00
_cell.angle_gamma   90.00
#
_symmetry.space_group_name_H-M   'P 1'
#
loop_
_entity.id
_entity.type
_entity.pdbx_description
1 polymer ?
#
loop_
_entity_poly.entity_id
_entity_poly.type
_entity_poly.pdbx_seq_one_letter_code
_entity_poly.pdbx_strand_id
1 'polypeptide(L)'
;MRFLHAWRCHHLNLFPFHLKYSQLNSTTRPWKGLQSQCRRCSTASYDVIVVGGGHAGAEAAHAAARMGADTLLLTHKIETIGAMSCNPSFGGIGKGHLMKEVDALDGLCGRACDETGINYRMLNTKKGPAVWGPRAQIDRTLYKNFIQNALLTTPGLTVIESPVEDLLLKESVCSEHSLATQECFGVLLGNGTKMFGKTVVLTTGTFLRGCITVGLSSKPAGRLGDEPAVGLACSLEKAGFKMGRLKTGTPPRLDGHTIDFSKTILQPGDNPPVPFSFLNDKVWIKPEDQLLCYLTYTTPEAAEIVKKTLHLNKHVNEETVGPR
;
A
#
# COMPACT_ATOMS: atom_id res chain seq x y z
N MET A 1 -25.10 -6.00 -6.11
CA MET A 1 -23.69 -5.58 -6.28
C MET A 1 -22.81 -6.82 -6.10
N ARG A 2 -21.89 -7.14 -7.02
CA ARG A 2 -21.03 -8.33 -6.90
C ARG A 2 -19.82 -8.01 -6.01
N PHE A 3 -19.69 -8.65 -4.86
CA PHE A 3 -18.48 -8.57 -4.04
C PHE A 3 -17.76 -9.92 -4.10
N LEU A 4 -16.52 -9.92 -4.59
CA LEU A 4 -15.60 -11.06 -4.47
C LEU A 4 -14.65 -10.77 -3.31
N HIS A 5 -14.61 -11.64 -2.31
CA HIS A 5 -13.60 -11.62 -1.24
C HIS A 5 -12.86 -12.97 -1.22
N ALA A 6 -11.53 -12.91 -1.13
CA ALA A 6 -10.74 -14.07 -0.75
C ALA A 6 -10.69 -14.16 0.77
N TRP A 7 -10.86 -15.38 1.28
CA TRP A 7 -10.81 -15.67 2.70
C TRP A 7 -9.70 -16.68 2.97
N ARG A 8 -8.98 -16.47 4.07
CA ARG A 8 -8.00 -17.42 4.57
C ARG A 8 -8.76 -18.49 5.34
N CYS A 9 -8.81 -19.72 4.82
CA CYS A 9 -9.28 -20.87 5.58
C CYS A 9 -8.09 -21.42 6.38
N HIS A 10 -8.18 -21.45 7.71
CA HIS A 10 -7.11 -21.94 8.59
C HIS A 10 -6.97 -23.48 8.63
N HIS A 11 -7.64 -24.22 7.75
CA HIS A 11 -7.48 -25.66 7.59
C HIS A 11 -7.09 -26.07 6.17
N LEU A 12 -5.88 -25.65 5.79
CA LEU A 12 -4.94 -26.57 5.16
C LEU A 12 -3.71 -26.56 6.08
N ASN A 13 -3.23 -27.75 6.46
CA ASN A 13 -1.96 -27.91 7.18
C ASN A 13 -0.82 -27.33 6.33
N LEU A 14 -0.62 -26.01 6.41
CA LEU A 14 0.55 -25.29 5.89
C LEU A 14 1.74 -25.38 6.85
N PHE A 15 1.68 -26.29 7.85
CA PHE A 15 2.79 -26.57 8.76
C PHE A 15 4.11 -26.94 8.04
N PRO A 16 4.15 -27.56 6.84
CA PRO A 16 5.43 -27.72 6.14
C PRO A 16 5.85 -26.49 5.31
N PHE A 17 4.97 -25.50 5.08
CA PHE A 17 5.26 -24.34 4.23
C PHE A 17 5.84 -23.14 4.98
N HIS A 18 5.48 -22.94 6.25
CA HIS A 18 6.20 -22.01 7.13
C HIS A 18 7.67 -22.41 7.30
N LEU A 19 7.98 -23.70 7.18
CA LEU A 19 9.33 -24.25 7.25
C LEU A 19 10.18 -23.98 6.01
N LYS A 20 9.60 -23.88 4.79
CA LYS A 20 10.41 -23.60 3.60
C LYS A 20 10.91 -22.16 3.53
N TYR A 21 10.11 -21.19 4.00
CA TYR A 21 10.55 -19.80 4.11
C TYR A 21 11.53 -19.59 5.28
N SER A 22 11.43 -20.39 6.36
CA SER A 22 12.40 -20.34 7.46
C SER A 22 13.71 -21.08 7.16
N GLN A 23 13.69 -22.13 6.33
CA GLN A 23 14.89 -22.90 5.98
C GLN A 23 15.81 -22.18 4.98
N LEU A 24 15.27 -21.31 4.12
CA LEU A 24 16.07 -20.40 3.28
C LEU A 24 16.78 -19.29 4.09
N ASN A 25 16.39 -19.07 5.35
CA ASN A 25 16.99 -18.10 6.27
C ASN A 25 17.87 -18.75 7.37
N SER A 26 18.28 -20.00 7.22
CA SER A 26 19.00 -20.75 8.27
C SER A 26 20.52 -20.54 8.34
N THR A 27 21.06 -19.49 7.72
CA THR A 27 22.42 -18.99 8.01
C THR A 27 22.36 -17.63 8.72
N THR A 28 21.61 -17.55 9.82
CA THR A 28 21.68 -16.42 10.75
C THR A 28 22.93 -16.59 11.64
N ARG A 29 24.02 -15.93 11.26
CA ARG A 29 25.09 -15.62 12.22
C ARG A 29 24.49 -14.72 13.32
N PRO A 30 24.83 -14.95 14.60
CA PRO A 30 24.28 -14.15 15.68
C PRO A 30 24.70 -12.68 15.50
N TRP A 31 23.72 -11.80 15.49
CA TRP A 31 23.88 -10.35 15.57
C TRP A 31 24.61 -10.01 16.88
N LYS A 32 25.94 -9.88 16.81
CA LYS A 32 26.72 -9.21 17.83
C LYS A 32 26.67 -7.72 17.52
N GLY A 33 26.22 -6.93 18.50
CA GLY A 33 26.01 -5.50 18.37
C GLY A 33 27.23 -4.77 17.81
N LEU A 34 27.01 -4.01 16.74
CA LEU A 34 27.79 -2.83 16.47
C LEU A 34 27.06 -1.64 17.10
N GLN A 35 27.38 -1.38 18.37
CA GLN A 35 27.41 0.00 18.83
C GLN A 35 28.52 0.73 18.07
N SER A 36 28.24 1.98 17.71
CA SER A 36 29.16 3.00 17.20
C SER A 36 29.69 2.82 15.78
N GLN A 37 28.96 3.38 14.82
CA GLN A 37 29.55 4.26 13.81
C GLN A 37 28.54 5.34 13.41
N CYS A 38 28.12 6.13 14.40
CA CYS A 38 27.56 7.45 14.15
C CYS A 38 28.73 8.36 13.76
N ARG A 39 29.14 8.32 12.49
CA ARG A 39 30.12 9.24 11.91
C ARG A 39 29.67 9.68 10.51
N ARG A 40 28.63 10.52 10.50
CA ARG A 40 28.43 11.61 9.54
C ARG A 40 27.48 12.63 10.18
N CYS A 41 27.97 13.33 11.20
CA CYS A 41 27.35 14.57 11.68
C CYS A 41 27.85 15.73 10.81
N SER A 42 27.47 15.68 9.53
CA SER A 42 27.65 16.75 8.55
C SER A 42 26.42 16.70 7.68
N THR A 43 25.48 17.64 7.87
CA THR A 43 24.31 17.95 7.02
C THR A 43 24.15 17.02 5.80
N ALA A 44 23.74 15.77 6.01
CA ALA A 44 23.61 14.80 4.93
C ALA A 44 22.35 15.19 4.16
N SER A 45 22.55 15.81 3.01
CA SER A 45 21.46 16.12 2.09
C SER A 45 21.21 14.89 1.23
N TYR A 46 19.96 14.46 1.17
CA TYR A 46 19.52 13.44 0.23
C TYR A 46 19.25 14.07 -1.14
N ASP A 47 19.26 13.26 -2.18
CA ASP A 47 18.76 13.70 -3.49
C ASP A 47 17.22 13.68 -3.48
N VAL A 48 16.64 12.59 -2.97
CA VAL A 48 15.18 12.39 -2.92
C VAL A 48 14.73 12.01 -1.51
N ILE A 49 13.74 12.72 -0.99
CA ILE A 49 13.02 12.36 0.23
C ILE A 49 11.62 11.90 -0.14
N VAL A 50 11.26 10.67 0.18
CA VAL A 50 9.92 10.11 0.01
C VAL A 50 9.21 10.08 1.36
N VAL A 51 8.04 10.70 1.44
CA VAL A 51 7.22 10.76 2.67
C VAL A 51 6.05 9.80 2.55
N GLY A 52 6.08 8.74 3.36
CA GLY A 52 5.04 7.71 3.47
C GLY A 52 5.43 6.36 2.88
N GLY A 53 5.45 5.31 3.69
CA GLY A 53 5.76 3.93 3.27
C GLY A 53 4.61 3.16 2.61
N GLY A 54 3.67 3.85 1.96
CA GLY A 54 2.55 3.22 1.25
C GLY A 54 2.98 2.58 -0.08
N HIS A 55 2.03 2.02 -0.83
CA HIS A 55 2.32 1.40 -2.14
C HIS A 55 3.03 2.37 -3.11
N ALA A 56 2.56 3.62 -3.19
CA ALA A 56 3.20 4.63 -4.04
C ALA A 56 4.59 5.03 -3.53
N GLY A 57 4.76 5.18 -2.22
CA GLY A 57 6.05 5.57 -1.63
C GLY A 57 7.09 4.46 -1.72
N ALA A 58 6.67 3.20 -1.61
CA ALA A 58 7.55 2.05 -1.84
C ALA A 58 8.10 2.04 -3.28
N GLU A 59 7.23 2.18 -4.29
CA GLU A 59 7.67 2.26 -5.69
C GLU A 59 8.54 3.49 -5.95
N ALA A 60 8.15 4.67 -5.43
CA ALA A 60 8.90 5.91 -5.63
C ALA A 60 10.31 5.85 -5.00
N ALA A 61 10.42 5.35 -3.77
CA ALA A 61 11.69 5.23 -3.07
C ALA A 61 12.61 4.19 -3.72
N HIS A 62 12.05 3.04 -4.11
CA HIS A 62 12.80 2.00 -4.81
C HIS A 62 13.27 2.47 -6.19
N ALA A 63 12.42 3.15 -6.95
CA ALA A 63 12.78 3.70 -8.25
C ALA A 63 13.88 4.76 -8.14
N ALA A 64 13.74 5.72 -7.22
CA ALA A 64 14.74 6.78 -7.02
C ALA A 64 16.12 6.21 -6.66
N ALA A 65 16.17 5.30 -5.68
CA ALA A 65 17.43 4.67 -5.27
C ALA A 65 18.08 3.86 -6.39
N ARG A 66 17.28 3.13 -7.18
CA ARG A 66 17.80 2.35 -8.32
C ARG A 66 18.30 3.21 -9.48
N MET A 67 17.79 4.43 -9.61
CA MET A 67 18.34 5.43 -10.54
C MET A 67 19.66 6.05 -10.02
N GLY A 68 20.14 5.64 -8.85
CA GLY A 68 21.41 6.08 -8.26
C GLY A 68 21.30 7.29 -7.33
N ALA A 69 20.08 7.74 -7.00
CA ALA A 69 19.86 8.86 -6.10
C ALA A 69 20.02 8.43 -4.63
N ASP A 70 20.72 9.22 -3.82
CA ASP A 70 20.72 9.01 -2.36
C ASP A 70 19.32 9.34 -1.82
N THR A 71 18.59 8.30 -1.42
CA THR A 71 17.15 8.36 -1.18
C THR A 71 16.82 8.10 0.28
N LEU A 72 15.99 8.96 0.86
CA LEU A 72 15.43 8.78 2.20
C LEU A 72 13.94 8.47 2.11
N LEU A 73 13.51 7.33 2.64
CA LEU A 73 12.10 7.01 2.89
C LEU A 73 11.74 7.26 4.35
N LEU A 74 10.85 8.22 4.59
CA LEU A 74 10.28 8.50 5.90
C LEU A 74 8.90 7.84 6.05
N THR A 75 8.70 7.13 7.15
CA THR A 75 7.41 6.50 7.46
C THR A 75 7.12 6.60 8.96
N HIS A 76 5.85 6.56 9.36
CA HIS A 76 5.50 6.57 10.78
C HIS A 76 5.91 5.28 11.49
N LYS A 77 5.81 4.15 10.78
CA LYS A 77 6.15 2.82 11.28
C LYS A 77 6.73 1.96 10.16
N ILE A 78 7.96 1.48 10.32
CA ILE A 78 8.61 0.60 9.33
C ILE A 78 7.81 -0.70 9.17
N GLU A 79 7.29 -1.24 10.26
CA GLU A 79 6.48 -2.46 10.30
C GLU A 79 5.17 -2.38 9.49
N THR A 80 4.72 -1.18 9.11
CA THR A 80 3.50 -0.94 8.32
C THR A 80 3.77 -0.64 6.84
N ILE A 81 5.05 -0.56 6.43
CA ILE A 81 5.42 -0.42 5.02
C ILE A 81 4.83 -1.58 4.22
N GLY A 82 4.19 -1.27 3.10
CA GLY A 82 3.53 -2.28 2.25
C GLY A 82 2.21 -2.83 2.81
N ALA A 83 1.65 -2.26 3.88
CA ALA A 83 0.39 -2.74 4.43
C ALA A 83 -0.81 -2.47 3.49
N MET A 84 -1.57 -3.54 3.19
CA MET A 84 -2.81 -3.48 2.41
C MET A 84 -4.03 -3.19 3.31
N SER A 85 -4.50 -1.95 3.34
CA SER A 85 -5.63 -1.54 4.20
C SER A 85 -7.00 -2.05 3.71
N CYS A 86 -7.21 -2.11 2.39
CA CYS A 86 -8.50 -2.42 1.78
C CYS A 86 -8.59 -3.91 1.37
N ASN A 87 -8.78 -4.21 0.09
CA ASN A 87 -8.89 -5.57 -0.42
C ASN A 87 -7.51 -6.27 -0.44
N PRO A 88 -7.38 -7.53 0.00
CA PRO A 88 -6.14 -8.29 -0.13
C PRO A 88 -5.98 -8.82 -1.56
N SER A 89 -5.99 -7.92 -2.55
CA SER A 89 -5.90 -8.30 -3.96
C SER A 89 -5.22 -7.23 -4.78
N PHE A 90 -4.47 -7.67 -5.78
CA PHE A 90 -3.89 -6.83 -6.81
C PHE A 90 -4.48 -7.14 -8.18
N GLY A 91 -4.37 -6.16 -9.09
CA GLY A 91 -4.89 -6.27 -10.44
C GLY A 91 -6.41 -6.13 -10.56
N GLY A 92 -6.97 -6.73 -11.60
CA GLY A 92 -8.32 -6.47 -12.12
C GLY A 92 -8.26 -5.93 -13.54
N ILE A 93 -9.40 -5.50 -14.11
CA ILE A 93 -9.46 -5.06 -15.52
C ILE A 93 -8.50 -3.90 -15.80
N GLY A 94 -8.71 -2.72 -15.23
CA GLY A 94 -7.78 -1.59 -15.44
C GLY A 94 -6.49 -1.73 -14.63
N LYS A 95 -6.62 -2.12 -13.36
CA LYS A 95 -5.47 -2.22 -12.44
C LYS A 95 -4.43 -3.25 -12.88
N GLY A 96 -4.85 -4.33 -13.53
CA GLY A 96 -3.94 -5.36 -14.04
C GLY A 96 -3.03 -4.83 -15.15
N HIS A 97 -3.56 -3.99 -16.04
CA HIS A 97 -2.74 -3.32 -17.07
C HIS A 97 -1.73 -2.36 -16.44
N LEU A 98 -2.18 -1.48 -15.53
CA LEU A 98 -1.30 -0.55 -14.81
C LEU A 98 -0.17 -1.29 -14.07
N MET A 99 -0.46 -2.46 -13.50
CA MET A 99 0.56 -3.26 -12.85
C MET A 99 1.58 -3.85 -13.83
N LYS A 100 1.14 -4.28 -15.01
CA LYS A 100 2.05 -4.74 -16.07
C LYS A 100 2.94 -3.59 -16.54
N GLU A 101 2.40 -2.38 -16.69
CA GLU A 101 3.18 -1.19 -17.04
C GLU A 101 4.21 -0.84 -15.96
N VAL A 102 3.81 -0.83 -14.69
CA VAL A 102 4.73 -0.60 -13.56
C VAL A 102 5.83 -1.67 -13.53
N ASP A 103 5.49 -2.93 -13.77
CA ASP A 103 6.47 -4.01 -13.84
C ASP A 103 7.43 -3.87 -15.03
N ALA A 104 6.94 -3.44 -16.20
CA ALA A 104 7.79 -3.15 -17.36
C ALA A 104 8.80 -2.01 -17.10
N LEU A 105 8.48 -1.11 -16.16
CA LEU A 105 9.39 -0.07 -15.65
C LEU A 105 10.24 -0.56 -14.45
N ASP A 106 10.31 -1.87 -14.25
CA ASP A 106 10.95 -2.58 -13.12
C ASP A 106 10.46 -2.14 -11.74
N GLY A 107 9.15 -1.92 -11.60
CA GLY A 107 8.50 -1.74 -10.30
C GLY A 107 8.53 -3.01 -9.44
N LEU A 108 8.14 -2.87 -8.17
CA LEU A 108 8.09 -3.97 -7.21
C LEU A 108 6.78 -4.74 -7.28
N CYS A 109 5.67 -4.09 -7.61
CA CYS A 109 4.34 -4.68 -7.41
C CYS A 109 4.05 -5.94 -8.24
N GLY A 110 4.59 -6.05 -9.46
CA GLY A 110 4.47 -7.25 -10.29
C GLY A 110 5.16 -8.46 -9.65
N ARG A 111 6.45 -8.32 -9.36
CA ARG A 111 7.27 -9.32 -8.64
C ARG A 111 6.68 -9.68 -7.28
N ALA A 112 6.23 -8.70 -6.52
CA ALA A 112 5.60 -8.94 -5.22
C ALA A 112 4.33 -9.79 -5.36
N CYS A 113 3.52 -9.57 -6.41
CA CYS A 113 2.33 -10.39 -6.64
C CYS A 113 2.68 -11.84 -7.00
N ASP A 114 3.77 -12.05 -7.72
CA ASP A 114 4.21 -13.39 -8.12
C ASP A 114 4.80 -14.21 -6.99
N GLU A 115 5.31 -13.57 -5.94
CA GLU A 115 5.91 -14.22 -4.76
C GLU A 115 4.94 -14.36 -3.58
N THR A 116 3.81 -13.65 -3.61
CA THR A 116 2.92 -13.53 -2.43
C THR A 116 1.44 -13.79 -2.74
N GLY A 117 1.11 -14.04 -4.01
CA GLY A 117 -0.24 -14.36 -4.43
C GLY A 117 -0.68 -15.78 -4.08
N ILE A 118 -1.89 -15.91 -3.59
CA ILE A 118 -2.47 -17.18 -3.12
C ILE A 118 -3.60 -17.66 -4.03
N ASN A 119 -4.02 -16.86 -5.00
CA ASN A 119 -5.02 -17.21 -6.02
C ASN A 119 -4.86 -16.24 -7.20
N TYR A 120 -4.65 -16.74 -8.41
CA TYR A 120 -4.43 -15.95 -9.63
C TYR A 120 -5.54 -16.21 -10.63
N ARG A 121 -6.05 -15.16 -11.28
CA ARG A 121 -7.08 -15.25 -12.32
C ARG A 121 -6.90 -14.18 -13.40
N MET A 122 -7.07 -14.58 -14.64
CA MET A 122 -7.22 -13.69 -15.77
C MET A 122 -8.70 -13.36 -15.95
N LEU A 123 -9.06 -12.08 -15.79
CA LEU A 123 -10.43 -11.64 -15.99
C LEU A 123 -10.71 -11.37 -17.47
N ASN A 124 -11.98 -11.50 -17.87
CA ASN A 124 -12.46 -11.24 -19.24
C ASN A 124 -11.81 -12.08 -20.35
N THR A 125 -11.32 -13.29 -20.04
CA THR A 125 -10.68 -14.19 -21.01
C THR A 125 -11.51 -14.45 -22.26
N LYS A 126 -12.85 -14.49 -22.15
CA LYS A 126 -13.78 -14.69 -23.26
C LYS A 126 -13.96 -13.48 -24.20
N LYS A 127 -13.41 -12.30 -23.88
CA LYS A 127 -13.65 -11.05 -24.61
C LYS A 127 -12.45 -10.56 -25.43
N GLY A 128 -11.45 -11.43 -25.64
CA GLY A 128 -10.23 -11.14 -26.40
C GLY A 128 -9.12 -10.50 -25.55
N PRO A 129 -7.83 -10.65 -25.95
CA PRO A 129 -6.68 -10.26 -25.14
C PRO A 129 -6.61 -8.79 -24.72
N ALA A 130 -7.12 -7.87 -25.55
CA ALA A 130 -7.07 -6.43 -25.28
C ALA A 130 -7.84 -5.98 -24.04
N VAL A 131 -8.72 -6.83 -23.50
CA VAL A 131 -9.52 -6.52 -22.29
C VAL A 131 -9.25 -7.49 -21.14
N TRP A 132 -8.21 -8.32 -21.28
CA TRP A 132 -7.79 -9.24 -20.23
C TRP A 132 -7.22 -8.48 -19.03
N GLY A 133 -7.64 -8.84 -17.83
CA GLY A 133 -7.18 -8.18 -16.61
C GLY A 133 -6.57 -9.18 -15.64
N PRO A 134 -5.23 -9.25 -15.48
CA PRO A 134 -4.62 -10.12 -14.50
C PRO A 134 -5.05 -9.66 -13.10
N ARG A 135 -5.42 -10.62 -12.25
CA ARG A 135 -5.87 -10.38 -10.88
C ARG A 135 -5.32 -11.47 -9.96
N ALA A 136 -4.80 -11.07 -8.81
CA ALA A 136 -4.40 -12.02 -7.77
C ALA A 136 -4.97 -11.62 -6.41
N GLN A 137 -5.29 -12.62 -5.60
CA GLN A 137 -5.48 -12.47 -4.16
C GLN A 137 -4.13 -12.65 -3.51
N ILE A 138 -3.80 -11.79 -2.56
CA ILE A 138 -2.46 -11.68 -2.01
C ILE A 138 -2.49 -11.99 -0.51
N ASP A 139 -1.54 -12.78 -0.03
CA ASP A 139 -1.31 -12.91 1.40
C ASP A 139 -0.73 -11.59 1.95
N ARG A 140 -1.45 -10.98 2.88
CA ARG A 140 -1.08 -9.65 3.43
C ARG A 140 0.28 -9.66 4.11
N THR A 141 0.62 -10.74 4.81
CA THR A 141 1.84 -10.84 5.57
C THR A 141 3.02 -11.07 4.63
N LEU A 142 2.88 -11.98 3.67
CA LEU A 142 3.93 -12.24 2.68
C LEU A 142 4.22 -10.98 1.85
N TYR A 143 3.19 -10.28 1.38
CA TYR A 143 3.35 -9.03 0.62
C TYR A 143 4.08 -7.96 1.43
N LYS A 144 3.66 -7.75 2.67
CA LYS A 144 4.28 -6.78 3.57
C LYS A 144 5.77 -7.09 3.78
N ASN A 145 6.09 -8.35 4.03
CA ASN A 145 7.46 -8.81 4.24
C ASN A 145 8.31 -8.65 2.97
N PHE A 146 7.76 -8.99 1.80
CA PHE A 146 8.44 -8.82 0.52
C PHE A 146 8.82 -7.36 0.27
N ILE A 147 7.85 -6.43 0.41
CA ILE A 147 8.10 -5.00 0.17
C ILE A 147 9.09 -4.43 1.20
N GLN A 148 8.96 -4.80 2.47
CA GLN A 148 9.90 -4.37 3.51
C GLN A 148 11.31 -4.85 3.21
N ASN A 149 11.48 -6.13 2.87
CA ASN A 149 12.78 -6.68 2.52
C ASN A 149 13.36 -5.94 1.32
N ALA A 150 12.60 -5.80 0.23
CA ALA A 150 13.05 -5.12 -0.98
C ALA A 150 13.58 -3.71 -0.68
N LEU A 151 12.84 -2.90 0.09
CA LEU A 151 13.26 -1.53 0.43
C LEU A 151 14.46 -1.50 1.37
N LEU A 152 14.47 -2.31 2.43
CA LEU A 152 15.54 -2.31 3.44
C LEU A 152 16.87 -2.84 2.89
N THR A 153 16.83 -3.66 1.83
CA THR A 153 18.05 -4.19 1.19
C THR A 153 18.47 -3.40 -0.05
N THR A 154 17.73 -2.37 -0.46
CA THR A 154 18.07 -1.58 -1.66
C THR A 154 19.26 -0.66 -1.37
N PRO A 155 20.38 -0.78 -2.11
CA PRO A 155 21.51 0.15 -1.96
C PRO A 155 21.11 1.59 -2.26
N GLY A 156 21.61 2.55 -1.47
CA GLY A 156 21.29 3.97 -1.63
C GLY A 156 19.91 4.38 -1.12
N LEU A 157 19.14 3.45 -0.54
CA LEU A 157 17.88 3.75 0.13
C LEU A 157 18.02 3.66 1.65
N THR A 158 17.84 4.77 2.34
CA THR A 158 17.76 4.83 3.80
C THR A 158 16.29 4.90 4.22
N VAL A 159 15.88 4.06 5.16
CA VAL A 159 14.50 4.07 5.71
C VAL A 159 14.55 4.53 7.17
N ILE A 160 13.79 5.57 7.51
CA ILE A 160 13.71 6.11 8.88
C ILE A 160 12.27 6.13 9.35
N GLU A 161 12.07 5.66 10.57
CA GLU A 161 10.81 5.77 11.29
C GLU A 161 10.69 7.17 11.93
N SER A 162 9.96 8.06 11.27
CA SER A 162 9.62 9.37 11.81
C SER A 162 8.43 9.98 11.07
N PRO A 163 7.48 10.61 11.79
CA PRO A 163 6.49 11.47 11.15
C PRO A 163 7.15 12.73 10.57
N VAL A 164 6.55 13.25 9.51
CA VAL A 164 6.90 14.52 8.88
C VAL A 164 5.82 15.54 9.23
N GLU A 165 6.24 16.64 9.84
CA GLU A 165 5.34 17.68 10.33
C GLU A 165 5.30 18.91 9.43
N ASP A 166 6.39 19.24 8.72
CA ASP A 166 6.43 20.44 7.87
C ASP A 166 7.33 20.25 6.64
N LEU A 167 7.13 21.10 5.64
CA LEU A 167 8.01 21.25 4.48
C LEU A 167 8.96 22.43 4.72
N LEU A 168 10.23 22.25 4.35
CA LEU A 168 11.19 23.35 4.38
C LEU A 168 11.12 24.09 3.04
N LEU A 169 10.49 25.26 3.04
CA LEU A 169 10.27 26.08 1.86
C LEU A 169 11.08 27.37 1.93
N LYS A 170 11.68 27.78 0.81
CA LYS A 170 12.34 29.08 0.64
C LYS A 170 11.76 29.77 -0.59
N GLU A 171 11.84 31.09 -0.63
CA GLU A 171 11.50 31.85 -1.83
C GLU A 171 12.51 31.51 -2.93
N SER A 172 12.01 31.17 -4.11
CA SER A 172 12.82 31.00 -5.30
C SER A 172 13.03 32.37 -5.96
N VAL A 173 14.29 32.71 -6.21
CA VAL A 173 14.65 33.90 -6.98
C VAL A 173 14.42 33.57 -8.45
N CYS A 174 13.23 33.86 -8.98
CA CYS A 174 12.99 33.79 -10.41
C CYS A 174 13.14 35.19 -11.04
N SER A 175 13.76 35.22 -12.22
CA SER A 175 13.92 36.39 -13.10
C SER A 175 12.60 37.12 -13.33
N GLU A 176 12.70 38.41 -13.69
CA GLU A 176 11.67 39.48 -13.79
C GLU A 176 10.30 39.12 -14.44
N HIS A 177 10.10 37.92 -14.98
CA HIS A 177 8.89 37.49 -15.69
C HIS A 177 8.23 36.20 -15.16
N SER A 178 8.61 35.70 -13.98
CA SER A 178 7.97 34.52 -13.38
C SER A 178 7.26 34.87 -12.07
N LEU A 179 6.08 34.28 -11.84
CA LEU A 179 5.41 34.29 -10.54
C LEU A 179 6.38 33.80 -9.46
N ALA A 180 6.37 34.43 -8.28
CA ALA A 180 7.17 33.98 -7.15
C ALA A 180 6.87 32.50 -6.87
N THR A 181 7.86 31.64 -7.04
CA THR A 181 7.74 30.21 -6.77
C THR A 181 8.41 29.91 -5.43
N GLN A 182 7.83 29.01 -4.63
CA GLN A 182 8.49 28.48 -3.44
C GLN A 182 9.25 27.21 -3.82
N GLU A 183 10.50 27.11 -3.38
CA GLU A 183 11.33 25.92 -3.58
C GLU A 183 11.34 25.09 -2.28
N CYS A 184 11.01 23.80 -2.39
CA CYS A 184 11.11 22.86 -1.28
C CYS A 184 12.52 22.25 -1.22
N PHE A 185 13.21 22.39 -0.09
CA PHE A 185 14.59 21.95 0.09
C PHE A 185 14.75 20.94 1.25
N GLY A 186 13.64 20.36 1.71
CA GLY A 186 13.65 19.35 2.76
C GLY A 186 12.35 19.26 3.54
N VAL A 187 12.42 18.56 4.66
CA VAL A 187 11.29 18.32 5.56
C VAL A 187 11.68 18.50 7.03
N LEU A 188 10.71 18.88 7.85
CA LEU A 188 10.82 18.91 9.31
C LEU A 188 10.15 17.66 9.90
N LEU A 189 10.90 16.93 10.72
CA LEU A 189 10.41 15.74 11.41
C LEU A 189 9.68 16.11 12.71
N GLY A 190 8.85 15.20 13.23
CA GLY A 190 8.10 15.43 14.48
C GLY A 190 8.96 15.62 15.73
N ASN A 191 10.23 15.19 15.70
CA ASN A 191 11.19 15.44 16.77
C ASN A 191 11.96 16.79 16.61
N GLY A 192 11.58 17.63 15.63
CA GLY A 192 12.23 18.91 15.32
C GLY A 192 13.46 18.80 14.44
N THR A 193 13.89 17.60 14.04
CA THR A 193 15.04 17.41 13.15
C THR A 193 14.71 17.85 11.73
N LYS A 194 15.63 18.58 11.09
CA LYS A 194 15.51 18.97 9.68
C LYS A 194 16.26 17.97 8.80
N MET A 195 15.58 17.43 7.79
CA MET A 195 16.17 16.57 6.77
C MET A 195 16.20 17.33 5.46
N PHE A 196 17.38 17.52 4.88
CA PHE A 196 17.55 18.28 3.65
C PHE A 196 17.50 17.37 2.43
N GLY A 197 16.86 17.83 1.37
CA GLY A 197 16.68 17.07 0.15
C GLY A 197 16.47 17.96 -1.06
N LYS A 198 16.96 17.55 -2.24
CA LYS A 198 16.73 18.29 -3.49
C LYS A 198 15.31 18.11 -4.03
N THR A 199 14.67 16.99 -3.72
CA THR A 199 13.31 16.67 -4.17
C THR A 199 12.55 15.97 -3.05
N VAL A 200 11.28 16.33 -2.86
CA VAL A 200 10.38 15.70 -1.89
C VAL A 200 9.17 15.10 -2.60
N VAL A 201 8.94 13.80 -2.42
CA VAL A 201 7.80 13.07 -2.97
C VAL A 201 6.83 12.75 -1.84
N LEU A 202 5.61 13.31 -1.90
CA LEU A 202 4.58 13.09 -0.88
C LEU A 202 3.65 11.93 -1.26
N THR A 203 3.61 10.90 -0.42
CA THR A 203 2.77 9.70 -0.59
C THR A 203 2.00 9.39 0.70
N THR A 204 1.37 10.42 1.27
CA THR A 204 0.71 10.42 2.59
C THR A 204 -0.52 9.50 2.69
N GLY A 205 -1.00 8.95 1.57
CA GLY A 205 -2.14 8.03 1.56
C GLY A 205 -3.38 8.62 2.22
N THR A 206 -3.97 7.90 3.18
CA THR A 206 -5.17 8.34 3.91
C THR A 206 -4.87 9.13 5.18
N PHE A 207 -3.60 9.49 5.43
CA PHE A 207 -3.18 10.07 6.71
C PHE A 207 -3.39 11.58 6.79
N LEU A 208 -3.27 12.30 5.68
CA LEU A 208 -3.37 13.75 5.64
C LEU A 208 -4.77 14.23 6.09
N ARG A 209 -4.87 14.81 7.30
CA ARG A 209 -6.15 15.11 7.99
C ARG A 209 -7.18 13.97 7.90
N GLY A 210 -6.68 12.74 8.04
CA GLY A 210 -7.48 11.52 8.00
C GLY A 210 -8.54 11.52 9.11
N CYS A 211 -9.71 10.98 8.80
CA CYS A 211 -10.79 10.78 9.75
C CYS A 211 -11.50 9.46 9.44
N ILE A 212 -11.67 8.63 10.46
CA ILE A 212 -12.42 7.39 10.37
C ILE A 212 -13.84 7.64 10.85
N THR A 213 -14.80 7.17 10.09
CA THR A 213 -16.23 7.25 10.42
C THR A 213 -16.80 5.84 10.53
N VAL A 214 -17.45 5.55 11.66
CA VAL A 214 -18.18 4.29 11.88
C VAL A 214 -19.56 4.63 12.41
N GLY A 215 -20.59 4.35 11.61
CA GLY A 215 -21.96 4.78 11.87
C GLY A 215 -22.04 6.31 11.99
N LEU A 216 -22.45 6.80 13.16
CA LEU A 216 -22.52 8.23 13.48
C LEU A 216 -21.24 8.77 14.13
N SER A 217 -20.35 7.88 14.60
CA SER A 217 -19.11 8.27 15.25
C SER A 217 -18.04 8.64 14.22
N SER A 218 -17.18 9.61 14.56
CA SER A 218 -16.02 9.98 13.76
C SER A 218 -14.82 10.27 14.65
N LYS A 219 -13.64 9.82 14.26
CA LYS A 219 -12.40 10.03 15.00
C LYS A 219 -11.26 10.42 14.03
N PRO A 220 -10.44 11.44 14.34
CA PRO A 220 -9.22 11.71 13.59
C PRO A 220 -8.29 10.48 13.59
N ALA A 221 -7.92 10.01 12.42
CA ALA A 221 -7.08 8.82 12.23
C ALA A 221 -6.72 8.66 10.75
N GLY A 222 -5.47 8.28 10.45
CA GLY A 222 -5.07 7.92 9.09
C GLY A 222 -5.51 6.52 8.69
N ARG A 223 -5.37 5.57 9.63
CA ARG A 223 -5.84 4.20 9.59
C ARG A 223 -6.27 3.80 11.00
N LEU A 224 -6.97 2.66 11.14
CA LEU A 224 -7.41 2.20 12.45
C LEU A 224 -6.19 1.99 13.36
N GLY A 225 -6.07 2.81 14.41
CA GLY A 225 -4.94 2.77 15.36
C GLY A 225 -3.75 3.67 15.00
N ASP A 226 -3.81 4.42 13.89
CA ASP A 226 -2.76 5.36 13.50
C ASP A 226 -3.25 6.82 13.51
N GLU A 227 -2.40 7.71 14.03
CA GLU A 227 -2.67 9.14 14.10
C GLU A 227 -2.66 9.81 12.70
N PRO A 228 -3.46 10.87 12.49
CA PRO A 228 -3.47 11.62 11.25
C PRO A 228 -2.26 12.56 11.14
N ALA A 229 -1.85 12.87 9.91
CA ALA A 229 -0.86 13.91 9.63
C ALA A 229 -1.57 15.27 9.50
N VAL A 230 -1.43 16.13 10.51
CA VAL A 230 -2.08 17.46 10.57
C VAL A 230 -1.12 18.57 10.17
N GLY A 231 0.12 18.58 10.70
CA GLY A 231 1.13 19.61 10.41
C GLY A 231 1.36 19.77 8.91
N LEU A 232 1.68 18.66 8.24
CA LEU A 232 1.97 18.63 6.80
C LEU A 232 0.80 19.14 5.94
N ALA A 233 -0.44 18.95 6.38
CA ALA A 233 -1.61 19.47 5.68
C ALA A 233 -1.68 21.00 5.75
N CYS A 234 -1.36 21.57 6.91
CA CYS A 234 -1.26 23.02 7.08
C CYS A 234 -0.12 23.61 6.24
N SER A 235 0.99 22.89 6.10
CA SER A 235 2.13 23.30 5.26
C SER A 235 1.74 23.42 3.79
N LEU A 236 0.99 22.45 3.26
CA LEU A 236 0.50 22.48 1.88
C LEU A 236 -0.48 23.64 1.65
N GLU A 237 -1.37 23.92 2.59
CA GLU A 237 -2.27 25.08 2.50
C GLU A 237 -1.50 26.41 2.52
N LYS A 238 -0.51 26.55 3.41
CA LYS A 238 0.37 27.73 3.46
C LYS A 238 1.16 27.92 2.17
N ALA A 239 1.52 26.82 1.50
CA ALA A 239 2.18 26.85 0.19
C ALA A 239 1.22 27.14 -0.99
N GLY A 240 -0.07 27.39 -0.71
CA GLY A 240 -1.06 27.79 -1.72
C GLY A 240 -1.78 26.63 -2.43
N PHE A 241 -1.61 25.38 -1.96
CA PHE A 241 -2.33 24.25 -2.54
C PHE A 241 -3.81 24.24 -2.13
N LYS A 242 -4.68 23.96 -3.11
CA LYS A 242 -6.10 23.72 -2.85
C LYS A 242 -6.30 22.31 -2.34
N MET A 243 -6.88 22.19 -1.14
CA MET A 243 -7.13 20.90 -0.49
C MET A 243 -8.59 20.48 -0.60
N GLY A 244 -8.83 19.25 -1.04
CA GLY A 244 -10.15 18.61 -1.06
C GLY A 244 -10.22 17.44 -0.07
N ARG A 245 -11.43 16.92 0.16
CA ARG A 245 -11.63 15.70 0.96
C ARG A 245 -12.28 14.62 0.11
N LEU A 246 -11.61 13.47 0.03
CA LEU A 246 -12.17 12.24 -0.55
C LEU A 246 -12.52 11.26 0.55
N LYS A 247 -13.49 10.39 0.27
CA LYS A 247 -13.93 9.33 1.18
C LYS A 247 -13.92 7.98 0.49
N THR A 248 -13.52 6.97 1.24
CA THR A 248 -13.54 5.57 0.82
C THR A 248 -13.97 4.68 1.97
N GLY A 249 -14.81 3.68 1.72
CA GLY A 249 -15.18 2.66 2.69
C GLY A 249 -14.34 1.39 2.56
N THR A 250 -14.20 0.65 3.65
CA THR A 250 -13.73 -0.74 3.65
C THR A 250 -14.81 -1.64 4.27
N PRO A 251 -15.04 -2.85 3.75
CA PRO A 251 -15.93 -3.81 4.39
C PRO A 251 -15.35 -4.26 5.76
N PRO A 252 -16.20 -4.79 6.66
CA PRO A 252 -15.74 -5.41 7.90
C PRO A 252 -14.85 -6.63 7.60
N ARG A 253 -14.09 -7.07 8.61
CA ARG A 253 -13.34 -8.33 8.58
C ARG A 253 -14.13 -9.35 9.39
N LEU A 254 -14.34 -10.53 8.80
CA LEU A 254 -15.14 -11.61 9.38
C LEU A 254 -14.22 -12.74 9.82
N ASP A 255 -14.58 -13.42 10.90
CA ASP A 255 -13.93 -14.67 11.30
C ASP A 255 -14.38 -15.80 10.37
N GLY A 256 -13.43 -16.42 9.67
CA GLY A 256 -13.71 -17.51 8.73
C GLY A 256 -14.35 -18.73 9.39
N HIS A 257 -14.11 -18.98 10.68
CA HIS A 257 -14.67 -20.13 11.39
C HIS A 257 -16.18 -20.01 11.65
N THR A 258 -16.74 -18.81 11.53
CA THR A 258 -18.16 -18.55 11.74
C THR A 258 -18.97 -18.56 10.44
N ILE A 259 -18.33 -18.88 9.30
CA ILE A 259 -18.94 -18.88 7.98
C ILE A 259 -19.19 -20.30 7.49
N ASP A 260 -20.45 -20.59 7.12
CA ASP A 260 -20.82 -21.82 6.44
C ASP A 260 -20.50 -21.74 4.93
N PHE A 261 -19.29 -22.16 4.56
CA PHE A 261 -18.82 -22.14 3.17
C PHE A 261 -19.55 -23.14 2.25
N SER A 262 -20.24 -24.15 2.80
CA SER A 262 -20.96 -25.15 1.99
C SER A 262 -22.09 -24.54 1.15
N LYS A 263 -22.59 -23.37 1.57
CA LYS A 263 -23.65 -22.61 0.89
C LYS A 263 -23.12 -21.57 -0.11
N THR A 264 -21.82 -21.56 -0.36
CA THR A 264 -21.18 -20.58 -1.25
C THR A 264 -20.70 -21.22 -2.55
N ILE A 265 -20.50 -20.40 -3.58
CA ILE A 265 -19.99 -20.85 -4.88
C ILE A 265 -18.46 -20.75 -4.85
N LEU A 266 -17.78 -21.87 -5.06
CA LEU A 266 -16.32 -21.91 -5.17
C LEU A 266 -15.84 -21.15 -6.41
N GLN A 267 -14.77 -20.38 -6.23
CA GLN A 267 -14.09 -19.63 -7.28
C GLN A 267 -12.59 -19.98 -7.24
N PRO A 268 -12.18 -21.05 -7.93
CA PRO A 268 -10.77 -21.43 -8.02
C PRO A 268 -9.95 -20.41 -8.83
N GLY A 269 -8.63 -20.47 -8.66
CA GLY A 269 -7.68 -19.78 -9.52
C GLY A 269 -7.55 -20.47 -10.88
N ASP A 270 -6.82 -19.83 -11.79
CA ASP A 270 -6.50 -20.40 -13.11
C ASP A 270 -5.42 -21.48 -12.98
N ASN A 271 -5.44 -22.47 -13.88
CA ASN A 271 -4.43 -23.51 -13.99
C ASN A 271 -4.00 -23.65 -15.47
N PRO A 272 -2.75 -23.27 -15.82
CA PRO A 272 -1.73 -22.70 -14.95
C PRO A 272 -2.03 -21.23 -14.55
N PRO A 273 -1.57 -20.76 -13.38
CA PRO A 273 -1.62 -19.34 -13.02
C PRO A 273 -0.64 -18.54 -13.89
N VAL A 274 -1.06 -17.35 -14.31
CA VAL A 274 -0.24 -16.44 -15.15
C VAL A 274 0.48 -15.41 -14.27
N PRO A 275 1.81 -15.28 -14.38
CA PRO A 275 2.59 -14.27 -13.66
C PRO A 275 2.20 -12.82 -14.00
N PHE A 276 2.31 -11.95 -13.01
CA PHE A 276 2.23 -10.50 -13.14
C PHE A 276 3.51 -9.91 -13.69
N SER A 277 4.68 -10.38 -13.24
CA SER A 277 5.96 -9.87 -13.74
C SER A 277 6.30 -10.45 -15.10
N PHE A 278 6.91 -9.65 -15.97
CA PHE A 278 7.51 -10.11 -17.22
C PHE A 278 8.84 -10.86 -17.00
N LEU A 279 9.43 -10.75 -15.80
CA LEU A 279 10.69 -11.41 -15.45
C LEU A 279 10.51 -12.84 -14.95
N ASN A 280 9.26 -13.25 -14.68
CA ASN A 280 8.94 -14.55 -14.10
C ASN A 280 8.18 -15.42 -15.11
N ASP A 281 8.64 -16.66 -15.30
CA ASP A 281 7.91 -17.66 -16.10
C ASP A 281 6.78 -18.34 -15.32
N LYS A 282 6.84 -18.28 -13.98
CA LYS A 282 5.89 -18.92 -13.06
C LYS A 282 5.72 -18.11 -11.78
N VAL A 283 4.60 -18.31 -11.11
CA VAL A 283 4.36 -17.80 -9.75
C VAL A 283 4.91 -18.80 -8.71
N TRP A 284 5.09 -18.36 -7.47
CA TRP A 284 5.67 -19.17 -6.40
C TRP A 284 4.83 -20.39 -5.98
N ILE A 285 3.51 -20.28 -6.09
CA ILE A 285 2.55 -21.29 -5.65
C ILE A 285 2.17 -22.24 -6.80
N LYS A 286 2.04 -23.53 -6.50
CA LYS A 286 1.58 -24.51 -7.49
C LYS A 286 0.09 -24.34 -7.78
N PRO A 287 -0.40 -24.70 -8.98
CA PRO A 287 -1.81 -24.59 -9.31
C PRO A 287 -2.75 -25.25 -8.30
N GLU A 288 -2.40 -26.45 -7.82
CA GLU A 288 -3.15 -27.24 -6.85
C GLU A 288 -3.13 -26.70 -5.42
N ASP A 289 -2.13 -25.86 -5.08
CA ASP A 289 -1.97 -25.26 -3.75
C ASP A 289 -2.67 -23.90 -3.64
N GLN A 290 -3.19 -23.33 -4.75
CA GLN A 290 -3.92 -22.08 -4.75
C GLN A 290 -5.16 -22.15 -3.86
N LEU A 291 -5.36 -21.12 -3.03
CA LEU A 291 -6.52 -21.01 -2.16
C LEU A 291 -7.79 -20.65 -2.95
N LEU A 292 -8.94 -21.11 -2.45
CA LEU A 292 -10.24 -20.83 -3.05
C LEU A 292 -10.78 -19.46 -2.62
N CYS A 293 -11.43 -18.77 -3.56
CA CYS A 293 -12.35 -17.69 -3.23
C CYS A 293 -13.77 -18.24 -3.11
N TYR A 294 -14.63 -17.55 -2.36
CA TYR A 294 -16.02 -17.94 -2.13
C TYR A 294 -16.94 -16.80 -2.56
N LEU A 295 -17.94 -17.11 -3.37
CA LEU A 295 -18.92 -16.16 -3.88
C LEU A 295 -20.28 -16.41 -3.22
N THR A 296 -20.91 -15.33 -2.76
CA THR A 296 -22.27 -15.30 -2.22
C THR A 296 -22.98 -14.00 -2.62
N TYR A 297 -24.26 -13.88 -2.29
CA TYR A 297 -25.12 -12.77 -2.70
C TYR A 297 -25.89 -12.21 -1.51
N THR A 298 -26.14 -10.90 -1.55
CA THR A 298 -27.09 -10.24 -0.66
C THR A 298 -28.51 -10.63 -1.04
N THR A 299 -29.39 -10.74 -0.04
CA THR A 299 -30.83 -11.01 -0.24
C THR A 299 -31.66 -9.71 -0.12
N PRO A 300 -32.94 -9.72 -0.53
CA PRO A 300 -33.84 -8.59 -0.31
C PRO A 300 -33.94 -8.15 1.16
N GLU A 301 -33.92 -9.10 2.11
CA GLU A 301 -33.95 -8.82 3.55
C GLU A 301 -32.73 -8.00 4.00
N ALA A 302 -31.54 -8.34 3.49
CA ALA A 302 -30.33 -7.57 3.76
C ALA A 302 -30.46 -6.13 3.22
N ALA A 303 -31.08 -5.95 2.06
CA ALA A 303 -31.33 -4.62 1.51
C ALA A 303 -32.29 -3.80 2.39
N GLU A 304 -33.34 -4.42 2.93
CA GLU A 304 -34.27 -3.77 3.86
C GLU A 304 -33.59 -3.35 5.17
N ILE A 305 -32.69 -4.17 5.71
CA ILE A 305 -31.88 -3.80 6.88
C ILE A 305 -31.04 -2.55 6.58
N VAL A 306 -30.37 -2.52 5.41
CA VAL A 306 -29.57 -1.36 5.01
C VAL A 306 -30.44 -0.11 4.90
N LYS A 307 -31.59 -0.18 4.21
CA LYS A 307 -32.51 0.96 4.06
C LYS A 307 -32.98 1.51 5.41
N LYS A 308 -33.38 0.62 6.33
CA LYS A 308 -33.84 1.00 7.68
C LYS A 308 -32.72 1.66 8.49
N THR A 309 -31.46 1.33 8.24
CA THR A 309 -30.30 1.83 9.01
C THR A 309 -29.52 2.95 8.33
N LEU A 310 -29.94 3.44 7.15
CA LEU A 310 -29.26 4.52 6.43
C LEU A 310 -29.06 5.77 7.29
N HIS A 311 -30.06 6.13 8.10
CA HIS A 311 -30.02 7.30 8.99
C HIS A 311 -28.89 7.21 10.04
N LEU A 312 -28.38 6.02 10.34
CA LEU A 312 -27.27 5.78 11.26
C LEU A 312 -25.89 5.85 10.58
N ASN A 313 -25.85 6.19 9.29
CA ASN A 313 -24.61 6.20 8.52
C ASN A 313 -24.23 7.62 8.08
N LYS A 314 -23.28 8.21 8.80
CA LYS A 314 -22.74 9.54 8.48
C LYS A 314 -22.06 9.59 7.11
N HIS A 315 -21.62 8.44 6.56
CA HIS A 315 -21.08 8.36 5.21
C HIS A 315 -22.11 8.74 4.14
N VAL A 316 -23.40 8.47 4.38
CA VAL A 316 -24.49 8.74 3.44
C VAL A 316 -25.06 10.15 3.63
N ASN A 317 -24.92 10.73 4.83
CA ASN A 317 -25.55 12.00 5.21
C ASN A 317 -24.67 13.25 4.97
N GLU A 318 -23.39 13.10 4.63
CA GLU A 318 -22.48 14.26 4.44
C GLU A 318 -22.30 14.62 2.96
N GLU A 319 -22.27 15.92 2.64
CA GLU A 319 -22.05 16.54 1.32
C GLU A 319 -20.61 16.39 0.78
N THR A 320 -19.95 15.27 1.08
CA THR A 320 -18.59 15.03 0.60
C THR A 320 -18.68 14.17 -0.64
N VAL A 321 -18.37 14.79 -1.78
CA VAL A 321 -18.39 14.13 -3.08
C VAL A 321 -17.40 12.97 -3.03
N GLY A 322 -17.89 11.76 -3.32
CA GLY A 322 -17.01 10.65 -3.64
C GLY A 322 -16.24 10.95 -4.94
N PRO A 323 -15.36 10.07 -5.41
CA PRO A 323 -14.69 10.24 -6.70
C PRO A 323 -15.64 10.11 -7.92
N ARG A 324 -16.95 10.33 -7.76
CA ARG A 324 -18.00 10.23 -8.78
C ARG A 324 -19.00 11.36 -8.64
#